data_AF-A0A7S4RVV5-F1
#
_entry.id   AF-A0A7S4RVV5-F1
#
_cell.length_a   1.000
_cell.length_b   1.000
_cell.length_c   1.000
_cell.angle_alpha   90.00
_cell.angle_beta   90.00
_cell.angle_gamma   90.00
#
_symmetry.space_group_name_H-M   'P 1'
#
loop_
_entity.id
_entity.type
_entity.pdbx_description
1 polymer ?
#
loop_
_entity_poly.entity_id
_entity_poly.type
_entity_poly.pdbx_seq_one_letter_code
_entity_poly.pdbx_strand_id
1 'polypeptide(L)'
;RTTVAAGPWWTGAGTRTRTRARGSGGPNAAFCIDEPDRLSLVALRPMDAGDEVTVSYIPEDDLLVPAADRQRCLRPWGFTCGCVRCAAARDDLRDMSCPVCGG
;
A
#
# COMPACT_ATOMS: atom_id res chain seq x y z
N ARG A 1 0.31 -18.50 10.46
CA ARG A 1 0.12 -18.07 9.06
C ARG A 1 -1.34 -18.29 8.72
N THR A 2 -2.15 -17.24 8.68
CA THR A 2 -3.59 -17.36 8.40
C THR A 2 -3.79 -17.05 6.93
N THR A 3 -3.90 -18.08 6.11
CA THR A 3 -4.29 -17.97 4.71
C THR A 3 -5.77 -17.61 4.69
N VAL A 4 -6.13 -16.43 4.20
CA VAL A 4 -7.54 -16.09 3.99
C VAL A 4 -7.97 -16.78 2.71
N ALA A 5 -8.56 -17.97 2.83
CA ALA A 5 -9.15 -18.67 1.71
C ALA A 5 -10.35 -17.86 1.18
N ALA A 6 -10.35 -17.56 -0.11
CA ALA A 6 -11.47 -16.91 -0.79
C ALA A 6 -12.69 -17.85 -0.76
N GLY A 7 -13.56 -17.64 0.22
CA GLY A 7 -14.83 -18.35 0.35
C GLY A 7 -15.96 -17.72 -0.49
N PRO A 8 -17.07 -18.45 -0.72
CA PRO A 8 -18.17 -18.06 -1.60
C PRO A 8 -19.01 -16.85 -1.14
N TRP A 9 -18.60 -16.16 -0.08
CA TRP A 9 -19.21 -14.93 0.45
C TRP A 9 -18.54 -13.65 -0.07
N TRP A 10 -17.62 -13.75 -1.03
CA TRP A 10 -16.93 -12.61 -1.64
C TRP A 10 -17.81 -11.89 -2.67
N THR A 11 -18.92 -11.31 -2.23
CA THR A 11 -19.76 -10.43 -3.05
C THR A 11 -19.27 -9.00 -2.95
N GLY A 12 -18.34 -8.63 -3.84
CA GLY A 12 -18.08 -7.23 -4.20
C GLY A 12 -17.63 -6.31 -3.06
N ALA A 13 -16.48 -6.57 -2.46
CA ALA A 13 -15.79 -5.56 -1.67
C ALA A 13 -14.99 -4.66 -2.64
N GLY A 14 -15.43 -3.41 -2.82
CA GLY A 14 -14.67 -2.42 -3.57
C GLY A 14 -13.29 -2.26 -2.96
N THR A 15 -12.27 -2.83 -3.61
CA THR A 15 -10.87 -2.67 -3.21
C THR A 15 -10.49 -1.21 -3.38
N ARG A 16 -10.52 -0.45 -2.30
CA ARG A 16 -10.04 0.93 -2.30
C ARG A 16 -8.52 0.92 -2.15
N THR A 17 -7.87 1.35 -3.22
CA THR A 17 -6.41 1.51 -3.23
C THR A 17 -5.99 2.59 -2.26
N ARG A 18 -5.29 2.19 -1.19
CA ARG A 18 -4.60 3.10 -0.29
C ARG A 18 -3.12 2.71 -0.27
N THR A 19 -2.29 3.47 -0.98
CA THR A 19 -0.82 3.33 -0.82
C THR A 19 -0.31 3.89 0.51
N ARG A 20 -1.23 4.33 1.39
CA ARG A 20 -1.26 4.28 2.87
C ARG A 20 -2.55 5.02 3.31
N ALA A 21 -3.25 4.62 4.36
CA ALA A 21 -4.39 5.42 4.85
C ALA A 21 -3.89 6.59 5.71
N ARG A 22 -4.69 7.65 5.83
CA ARG A 22 -4.51 8.69 6.85
C ARG A 22 -4.71 8.06 8.23
N GLY A 23 -3.65 8.05 9.06
CA GLY A 23 -3.61 7.37 10.36
C GLY A 23 -2.81 6.06 10.31
N SER A 24 -1.48 6.18 10.21
CA SER A 24 -0.40 5.19 10.46
C SER A 24 -0.45 3.75 9.91
N GLY A 25 -1.56 3.24 9.36
CA GLY A 25 -1.65 1.88 8.84
C GLY A 25 -1.37 1.82 7.34
N GLY A 26 -0.28 1.16 6.95
CA GLY A 26 -0.12 0.66 5.58
C GLY A 26 -1.22 -0.34 5.18
N PRO A 27 -1.10 -1.00 4.00
CA PRO A 27 -2.00 -2.10 3.65
C PRO A 27 -2.03 -3.15 4.77
N ASN A 28 -3.18 -3.80 4.98
CA ASN A 28 -3.32 -4.88 5.96
C ASN A 28 -3.21 -6.27 5.32
N ALA A 29 -3.11 -6.36 4.00
CA ALA A 29 -2.85 -7.59 3.28
C ALA A 29 -1.87 -7.39 2.11
N ALA A 30 -1.21 -8.47 1.69
CA ALA A 30 -0.32 -8.52 0.54
C ALA A 30 -0.59 -9.76 -0.31
N PHE A 31 -0.33 -9.65 -1.61
CA PHE A 31 -0.30 -10.78 -2.51
C PHE A 31 1.00 -11.57 -2.31
N CYS A 32 0.89 -12.89 -2.26
CA CYS A 32 2.01 -13.81 -2.17
C CYS A 32 1.84 -14.87 -3.26
N ILE A 33 2.90 -15.11 -4.03
CA ILE A 33 2.93 -16.17 -5.04
C ILE A 33 3.74 -17.31 -4.44
N ASP A 34 3.04 -18.34 -3.95
CA ASP A 34 3.67 -19.50 -3.31
C ASP A 34 4.17 -20.50 -4.37
N GLU A 35 3.44 -20.62 -5.47
CA GLU A 35 3.70 -21.47 -6.63
C GLU A 35 3.36 -20.66 -7.90
N PRO A 36 3.90 -20.98 -9.08
CA PRO A 36 3.71 -20.19 -10.31
C PRO A 36 2.25 -19.85 -10.63
N ASP A 37 1.34 -20.76 -10.31
CA ASP A 37 -0.10 -20.63 -10.59
C ASP A 37 -0.96 -20.38 -9.34
N ARG A 38 -0.33 -20.05 -8.21
CA ARG A 38 -1.03 -19.85 -6.93
C ARG A 38 -0.76 -18.47 -6.34
N LEU A 39 -1.76 -17.60 -6.47
CA LEU A 39 -1.82 -16.30 -5.82
C LEU A 39 -2.60 -16.38 -4.50
N SER A 40 -1.91 -16.21 -3.39
CA SER A 40 -2.48 -16.15 -2.04
C SER A 40 -2.59 -14.69 -1.56
N LEU A 41 -3.66 -14.33 -0.85
CA LEU A 41 -3.76 -13.06 -0.13
C LEU A 41 -3.46 -13.31 1.35
N VAL A 42 -2.42 -12.67 1.87
CA VAL A 42 -1.91 -12.89 3.23
C VAL A 42 -2.09 -11.63 4.06
N ALA A 43 -2.68 -11.78 5.24
CA ALA A 43 -2.81 -10.67 6.19
C ALA A 43 -1.43 -10.29 6.77
N LEU A 44 -1.10 -9.00 6.74
CA LEU A 44 0.13 -8.41 7.29
C LEU A 44 0.00 -8.09 8.78
N ARG A 45 -1.21 -8.09 9.32
CA ARG A 45 -1.55 -7.84 10.72
C ARG A 45 -2.86 -8.54 11.08
N PRO A 46 -3.16 -8.73 12.39
CA PRO A 46 -4.48 -9.18 12.82
C PRO A 46 -5.58 -8.27 12.25
N MET A 47 -6.72 -8.87 11.89
CA MET A 47 -7.90 -8.18 11.36
C MET A 47 -9.14 -8.79 12.01
N ASP A 48 -10.12 -7.95 12.29
CA ASP A 48 -11.41 -8.38 12.81
C ASP A 48 -12.38 -8.70 11.67
N ALA A 49 -13.42 -9.49 11.98
CA ALA A 49 -14.47 -9.77 11.01
C ALA A 49 -15.21 -8.48 10.62
N GLY A 50 -15.24 -8.18 9.32
CA GLY A 50 -15.83 -6.95 8.79
C GLY A 50 -14.82 -5.84 8.49
N ASP A 51 -13.54 -6.01 8.83
CA ASP A 51 -12.50 -5.05 8.44
C ASP A 51 -12.32 -4.98 6.90
N GLU A 52 -12.12 -3.77 6.38
CA GLU A 52 -11.78 -3.57 4.97
C GLU A 52 -10.39 -4.14 4.68
N VAL A 53 -10.31 -5.06 3.72
CA VAL A 53 -9.04 -5.60 3.22
C VAL A 53 -8.44 -4.63 2.22
N THR A 54 -7.17 -4.25 2.44
CA THR A 54 -6.44 -3.25 1.68
C THR A 54 -5.08 -3.80 1.25
N VAL A 55 -4.76 -3.60 -0.03
CA VAL A 55 -3.50 -4.04 -0.66
C VAL A 55 -2.77 -2.85 -1.29
N SER A 56 -1.44 -2.96 -1.40
CA SER A 56 -0.66 -2.02 -2.23
C SER A 56 -0.70 -2.44 -3.69
N TYR A 57 -0.99 -1.49 -4.56
CA TYR A 57 -0.91 -1.67 -6.02
C TYR A 57 0.45 -1.24 -6.58
N ILE A 58 1.26 -0.60 -5.75
CA ILE A 58 2.64 -0.25 -6.06
C ILE A 58 3.52 -1.37 -5.51
N PRO A 59 4.46 -1.93 -6.31
CA PRO A 59 5.48 -2.84 -5.83
C PRO A 59 6.26 -2.28 -4.63
N GLU A 60 6.79 -3.13 -3.76
CA GLU A 60 7.46 -2.67 -2.54
C GLU A 60 8.67 -1.78 -2.83
N ASP A 61 9.46 -2.10 -3.87
CA ASP A 61 10.60 -1.31 -4.31
C ASP A 61 10.18 0.11 -4.74
N ASP A 62 9.03 0.22 -5.42
CA ASP A 62 8.45 1.49 -5.86
C ASP A 62 7.76 2.26 -4.70
N LEU A 63 7.68 1.70 -3.49
CA LEU A 63 7.32 2.49 -2.31
C LEU A 63 8.48 3.39 -1.84
N LEU A 64 9.70 3.11 -2.31
CA LEU A 64 10.94 3.83 -1.99
C LEU A 64 11.27 4.94 -3.00
N VAL A 65 10.37 5.26 -3.94
CA VAL A 65 10.49 6.45 -4.79
C VAL A 65 9.68 7.65 -4.25
N PRO A 66 9.97 8.89 -4.70
CA PRO A 66 9.23 10.09 -4.32
C PRO A 66 7.72 10.04 -4.56
N ALA A 67 6.98 10.94 -3.90
CA ALA A 67 5.52 10.99 -4.03
C ALA A 67 5.03 11.12 -5.47
N ALA A 68 5.70 11.94 -6.29
CA ALA A 68 5.34 12.13 -7.69
C ALA A 68 5.41 10.82 -8.49
N ASP A 69 6.45 10.02 -8.27
CA ASP A 69 6.63 8.74 -8.97
C ASP A 69 5.62 7.69 -8.53
N ARG A 70 5.33 7.64 -7.23
CA ARG A 70 4.22 6.80 -6.72
C ARG A 70 2.88 7.18 -7.35
N GLN A 71 2.59 8.46 -7.55
CA GLN A 71 1.36 8.89 -8.26
C GLN A 71 1.37 8.49 -9.73
N ARG A 72 2.54 8.52 -10.40
CA ARG A 72 2.68 8.05 -11.79
C ARG A 72 2.37 6.56 -11.90
N CYS A 73 2.89 5.72 -10.99
CA CYS A 73 2.57 4.28 -10.96
C CYS A 73 1.08 4.02 -10.75
N LEU A 74 0.36 4.95 -10.11
CA LEU A 74 -1.08 4.82 -9.85
C LEU A 74 -1.97 5.38 -10.96
N ARG A 75 -1.43 6.14 -11.93
CA ARG A 75 -2.23 6.70 -13.03
C ARG A 75 -3.07 5.67 -13.80
N PRO A 76 -2.56 4.46 -14.11
CA PRO A 76 -3.35 3.44 -14.79
C PRO A 76 -4.62 3.02 -14.04
N TRP A 77 -4.64 3.20 -12.72
CA TRP A 77 -5.77 2.87 -11.85
C TRP A 77 -6.82 3.98 -11.74
N GLY A 78 -6.59 5.14 -12.37
CA GLY A 78 -7.60 6.20 -12.49
C GLY A 78 -7.90 6.97 -11.20
N PHE A 79 -7.01 6.93 -10.19
CA PHE A 79 -7.18 7.71 -8.96
C PHE A 79 -5.88 8.41 -8.53
N THR A 80 -6.00 9.43 -7.68
CA THR A 80 -4.86 10.11 -7.05
C THR A 80 -4.76 9.66 -5.59
N CYS A 81 -3.60 9.19 -5.15
CA CYS A 81 -3.46 8.76 -3.77
C CYS A 81 -3.39 9.94 -2.79
N GLY A 82 -4.28 9.94 -1.79
CA GLY A 82 -4.31 10.90 -0.69
C GLY A 82 -3.68 10.41 0.62
N CYS A 83 -2.74 9.45 0.57
CA CYS A 83 -2.09 8.93 1.78
C CYS A 83 -1.26 9.99 2.50
N VAL A 84 -0.96 9.79 3.79
CA VAL A 84 -0.14 10.74 4.56
C VAL A 84 1.20 11.05 3.88
N ARG A 85 1.83 10.07 3.23
CA ARG A 85 3.10 10.27 2.51
C ARG A 85 2.94 11.01 1.18
N CYS A 86 1.80 10.88 0.52
CA CYS A 86 1.53 11.56 -0.75
C CYS A 86 0.92 12.95 -0.53
N ALA A 87 0.30 13.17 0.63
CA ALA A 87 -0.24 14.46 1.05
C ALA A 87 0.75 15.30 1.88
N ALA A 88 1.88 14.71 2.32
CA ALA A 88 2.92 15.44 3.01
C ALA A 88 3.58 16.48 2.08
N ALA A 89 3.83 17.67 2.61
CA ALA A 89 4.49 18.75 1.87
C ALA A 89 6.00 18.51 1.68
N ARG A 90 6.60 17.68 2.54
CA ARG A 90 8.01 17.28 2.50
C ARG A 90 8.13 15.76 2.58
N ASP A 91 9.20 15.26 1.99
CA ASP A 91 9.53 13.84 1.95
C ASP A 91 10.68 13.58 2.92
N ASP A 92 10.35 13.52 4.21
CA ASP A 92 11.34 13.48 5.30
C ASP A 92 12.24 12.23 5.26
N LEU A 93 11.85 11.20 4.51
CA LEU A 93 12.63 9.97 4.32
C LEU A 93 13.81 10.14 3.36
N ARG A 94 13.85 11.25 2.63
CA ARG A 94 14.87 11.54 1.61
C ARG A 94 15.54 12.89 1.87
N ASP A 95 15.48 13.35 3.11
CA ASP A 95 16.11 14.59 3.52
C ASP A 95 17.64 14.41 3.47
N MET A 96 18.29 15.23 2.66
CA MET A 96 19.74 15.24 2.51
C MET A 96 20.21 16.51 3.20
N SER A 97 20.74 16.38 4.42
CA SER A 97 21.25 17.53 5.16
C SER A 97 22.37 18.20 4.37
N CYS A 98 22.25 19.51 4.15
CA CYS A 98 23.24 20.31 3.48
C CYS A 98 24.58 20.20 4.24
N PRO A 99 25.69 19.78 3.60
CA PRO A 99 26.97 19.60 4.28
C PRO A 99 27.59 20.93 4.76
N VAL A 100 27.05 22.08 4.32
CA VAL A 100 27.56 23.41 4.67
C VAL A 100 26.78 24.04 5.83
N CYS A 101 25.46 23.85 5.90
CA CYS A 101 24.62 24.49 6.91
C CYS A 101 23.73 23.55 7.73
N GLY A 102 23.71 22.25 7.42
CA GLY A 102 22.99 21.21 8.18
C GLY A 102 21.47 21.21 8.03
N GLY A 103 20.91 22.07 7.17
CA GLY A 103 19.49 22.11 6.83
C GLY A 103 19.11 21.29 5.62
#